data_AF-A0A8J3MKT0-F1
#
_entry.id   AF-A0A8J3MKT0-F1
#
_cell.length_a   1.000
_cell.length_b   1.000
_cell.length_c   1.000
_cell.angle_alpha   90.00
_cell.angle_beta   90.00
_cell.angle_gamma   90.00
#
_symmetry.space_group_name_H-M   'P 1'
#
loop_
_entity.id
_entity.type
_entity.pdbx_description
1 polymer ?
#
loop_
_entity_poly.entity_id
_entity_poly.type
_entity_poly.pdbx_seq_one_letter_code
_entity_poly.pdbx_strand_id
1 'polypeptide(L)'
;MTERQRDDRFMVDSALTWRGNRLMRHLVGRVDPAKPYVDLSIHSLWALLAVRPGLPHDDPESARQLYRRAESLVEAASVSRQSRRELESIIYCLRVEGWEKRWARTSPER
;
A
#
# COMPACT_ATOMS: atom_id res chain seq x y z
N MET A 1 30.92 -16.89 -5.90
CA MET A 1 30.72 -18.28 -6.37
C MET A 1 29.22 -18.46 -6.53
N THR A 2 28.74 -18.69 -7.75
CA THR A 2 27.33 -18.55 -8.14
C THR A 2 26.55 -19.80 -7.78
N GLU A 3 25.70 -19.75 -6.75
CA GLU A 3 24.74 -20.81 -6.48
C GLU A 3 23.63 -20.76 -7.54
N ARG A 4 23.75 -21.65 -8.52
CA ARG A 4 22.69 -21.91 -9.50
C ARG A 4 21.58 -22.69 -8.80
N GLN A 5 20.59 -21.99 -8.28
CA GLN A 5 19.38 -22.58 -7.72
C GLN A 5 18.62 -23.31 -8.84
N ARG A 6 18.52 -24.63 -8.76
CA ARG A 6 17.94 -25.51 -9.80
C ARG A 6 16.45 -25.80 -9.62
N ASP A 7 15.85 -25.29 -8.55
CA ASP A 7 14.49 -25.62 -8.14
C ASP A 7 13.92 -24.47 -7.31
N ASP A 8 12.62 -24.17 -7.44
CA ASP A 8 11.95 -23.02 -6.82
C ASP A 8 11.66 -23.23 -5.33
N ARG A 9 12.01 -24.38 -4.76
CA ARG A 9 11.81 -24.68 -3.33
C ARG A 9 12.52 -23.71 -2.39
N PHE A 10 13.60 -23.04 -2.83
CA PHE A 10 14.24 -21.97 -2.04
C PHE A 10 13.33 -20.73 -1.87
N MET A 11 12.35 -20.53 -2.76
CA MET A 11 11.36 -19.45 -2.61
C MET A 11 10.41 -19.72 -1.45
N VAL A 12 10.32 -20.97 -0.97
CA VAL A 12 9.51 -21.40 0.18
C VAL A 12 10.37 -21.46 1.45
N ASP A 13 11.28 -20.51 1.61
CA ASP A 13 11.98 -20.33 2.89
C ASP A 13 11.06 -19.59 3.86
N SER A 14 10.47 -20.34 4.80
CA SER A 14 9.70 -19.78 5.92
C SER A 14 10.55 -18.94 6.89
N ALA A 15 11.89 -19.00 6.77
CA ALA A 15 12.83 -18.14 7.49
C ALA A 15 13.04 -16.76 6.84
N LEU A 16 12.59 -16.55 5.58
CA LEU A 16 12.43 -15.20 5.04
C LEU A 16 11.21 -14.58 5.73
N THR A 17 11.44 -14.02 6.92
CA THR A 17 10.43 -13.26 7.67
C THR A 17 9.77 -12.26 6.72
N TRP A 18 8.53 -12.55 6.35
CA TRP A 18 7.76 -11.77 5.39
C TRP A 18 7.75 -10.30 5.82
N ARG A 19 8.40 -9.44 5.04
CA ARG A 19 8.53 -7.99 5.31
C ARG A 19 7.47 -7.22 4.54
N GLY A 20 6.21 -7.58 4.75
CA GLY A 20 5.06 -7.00 4.06
C GLY A 20 4.94 -5.48 4.25
N ASN A 21 5.36 -4.96 5.40
CA ASN A 21 5.44 -3.51 5.65
C ASN A 21 6.43 -2.80 4.71
N ARG A 22 7.58 -3.41 4.39
CA ARG A 22 8.52 -2.85 3.42
C ARG A 22 7.96 -2.84 2.01
N LEU A 23 7.29 -3.92 1.62
CA LEU A 23 6.63 -3.99 0.32
C LEU A 23 5.55 -2.90 0.23
N MET A 24 4.71 -2.78 1.25
CA MET A 24 3.68 -1.74 1.32
C MET A 24 4.31 -0.35 1.20
N ARG A 25 5.33 -0.03 2.01
CA ARG A 25 6.03 1.25 1.95
C ARG A 25 6.64 1.53 0.58
N HIS A 26 7.24 0.52 -0.04
CA HIS A 26 7.80 0.62 -1.38
C HIS A 26 6.71 0.95 -2.42
N LEU A 27 5.58 0.25 -2.38
CA LEU A 27 4.44 0.49 -3.27
C LEU A 27 3.82 1.87 -3.05
N VAL A 28 3.61 2.28 -1.79
CA VAL A 28 3.13 3.62 -1.44
C VAL A 28 4.04 4.69 -2.05
N GLY A 29 5.36 4.51 -1.98
CA GLY A 29 6.34 5.42 -2.60
C GLY A 29 6.18 5.56 -4.12
N ARG A 30 5.71 4.50 -4.81
CA ARG A 30 5.54 4.45 -6.27
C ARG A 30 4.17 4.90 -6.77
N VAL A 31 3.22 5.11 -5.87
CA VAL A 31 1.95 5.77 -6.16
C VAL A 31 2.23 7.26 -6.38
N ASP A 32 2.51 7.61 -7.64
CA ASP A 32 2.88 8.95 -8.12
C ASP A 32 2.20 9.19 -9.48
N PRO A 33 1.32 10.21 -9.62
CA PRO A 33 0.59 10.49 -10.86
C PRO A 33 1.49 10.81 -12.05
N ALA A 34 2.73 11.23 -11.83
CA ALA A 34 3.67 11.55 -12.89
C ALA A 34 4.31 10.28 -13.51
N LYS A 35 4.10 9.09 -12.94
CA LYS A 35 4.68 7.84 -13.42
C LYS A 35 3.70 7.10 -14.35
N PRO A 36 4.18 6.55 -15.48
CA PRO A 36 3.33 5.82 -16.43
C PRO A 36 2.80 4.49 -15.88
N TYR A 37 3.31 4.01 -14.75
CA TYR A 37 2.93 2.77 -14.08
C TYR A 37 2.13 3.01 -12.78
N VAL A 38 1.52 4.18 -12.64
CA VAL A 38 0.72 4.52 -11.45
C VAL A 38 -0.44 3.55 -11.25
N ASP A 39 -1.18 3.21 -12.32
CA ASP A 39 -2.30 2.26 -12.26
C ASP A 39 -1.85 0.87 -11.77
N LEU A 40 -0.71 0.38 -12.23
CA LEU A 40 -0.14 -0.89 -11.76
C LEU A 40 0.24 -0.83 -10.28
N SER A 41 0.78 0.29 -9.83
CA SER A 41 1.17 0.48 -8.43
C SER A 41 -0.07 0.52 -7.52
N ILE A 42 -1.14 1.17 -7.97
CA ILE A 42 -2.44 1.20 -7.30
C ILE A 42 -3.02 -0.22 -7.21
N HIS A 43 -3.09 -0.93 -8.33
CA HIS A 43 -3.63 -2.29 -8.36
C HIS A 43 -2.85 -3.24 -7.45
N SER A 44 -1.51 -3.20 -7.51
CA SER A 44 -0.64 -4.03 -6.67
C SER A 44 -0.86 -3.76 -5.19
N LEU A 45 -1.08 -2.49 -4.81
CA LEU A 45 -1.33 -2.09 -3.44
C LEU A 45 -2.72 -2.52 -2.96
N TRP A 46 -3.75 -2.35 -3.80
CA TRP A 46 -5.10 -2.83 -3.52
C TRP A 46 -5.12 -4.35 -3.32
N ALA A 47 -4.51 -5.11 -4.23
CA ALA A 47 -4.43 -6.57 -4.13
C ALA A 47 -3.67 -7.02 -2.87
N LEU A 48 -2.57 -6.34 -2.53
CA LEU A 48 -1.82 -6.61 -1.31
C LEU A 48 -2.68 -6.41 -0.06
N LEU A 49 -3.40 -5.29 0.03
CA LEU A 49 -4.24 -4.97 1.18
C LEU A 49 -5.47 -5.88 1.28
N ALA A 50 -6.05 -6.31 0.16
CA ALA A 50 -7.14 -7.28 0.13
C ALA A 50 -6.73 -8.63 0.73
N VAL A 51 -5.47 -9.06 0.51
CA VAL A 51 -4.93 -10.33 1.00
C VAL A 51 -4.33 -10.21 2.41
N ARG A 52 -3.93 -9.00 2.82
CA ARG A 52 -3.26 -8.72 4.11
C ARG A 52 -3.77 -7.42 4.75
N PRO A 53 -5.01 -7.41 5.29
CA PRO A 53 -5.62 -6.22 5.87
C PRO A 53 -4.93 -5.72 7.15
N GLY A 54 -4.07 -6.53 7.78
CA GLY A 54 -3.28 -6.12 8.96
C GLY A 54 -2.10 -5.18 8.66
N LEU A 55 -1.63 -5.13 7.40
CA LEU A 55 -0.42 -4.37 7.05
C LEU A 55 -0.46 -2.88 7.35
N PRO A 56 -1.60 -2.18 7.15
CA PRO A 56 -1.71 -0.80 7.59
C PRO A 56 -1.43 -0.67 9.08
N HIS A 57 -2.00 -1.55 9.93
CA HIS A 57 -1.84 -1.48 11.38
C HIS A 57 -0.38 -1.69 11.83
N ASP A 58 0.36 -2.53 11.12
CA ASP A 58 1.78 -2.81 11.40
C ASP A 58 2.72 -1.65 10.98
N ASP A 59 2.30 -0.77 10.06
CA ASP A 59 3.08 0.39 9.61
C ASP A 59 2.18 1.63 9.43
N PRO A 60 1.86 2.32 10.55
CA PRO A 60 0.92 3.43 10.53
C PRO A 60 1.35 4.65 9.74
N GLU A 61 2.66 4.89 9.64
CA GLU A 61 3.19 5.99 8.87
C GLU A 61 2.93 5.78 7.37
N SER A 62 3.23 4.59 6.87
CA SER A 62 3.00 4.23 5.47
C SER A 62 1.52 4.21 5.11
N ALA A 63 0.66 3.73 6.01
CA ALA A 63 -0.79 3.77 5.85
C ALA A 63 -1.34 5.21 5.74
N ARG A 64 -0.80 6.14 6.53
CA ARG A 64 -1.17 7.55 6.46
C ARG A 64 -0.72 8.21 5.16
N GLN A 65 0.51 7.92 4.72
CA GLN A 65 1.00 8.42 3.44
C GLN A 65 0.15 7.89 2.29
N LEU A 66 -0.24 6.61 2.34
CA LEU A 66 -1.17 6.02 1.39
C LEU A 66 -2.50 6.76 1.36
N TYR A 67 -3.13 6.98 2.50
CA TYR A 67 -4.43 7.67 2.58
C TYR A 67 -4.40 9.03 1.89
N ARG A 68 -3.40 9.87 2.22
CA ARG A 68 -3.22 11.20 1.61
C ARG A 68 -3.02 11.15 0.09
N ARG A 69 -2.18 10.22 -0.38
CA ARG A 69 -1.93 10.06 -1.82
C ARG A 69 -3.17 9.55 -2.54
N ALA A 70 -3.88 8.59 -1.95
CA ALA A 70 -5.11 8.05 -2.51
C ALA A 70 -6.18 9.13 -2.67
N GLU A 71 -6.41 9.97 -1.66
CA GLU A 71 -7.34 11.10 -1.77
C GLU A 71 -6.95 12.04 -2.92
N SER A 72 -5.67 12.40 -3.05
CA SER A 72 -5.22 13.27 -4.13
C SER A 72 -5.37 12.66 -5.54
N LEU A 73 -5.29 11.33 -5.64
CA LEU A 73 -5.31 10.62 -6.92
C LEU A 73 -6.72 10.27 -7.40
N VAL A 74 -7.69 10.11 -6.49
CA VAL A 74 -9.09 9.91 -6.87
C VAL A 74 -9.59 11.08 -7.72
N GLU A 75 -9.20 12.30 -7.37
CA GLU A 75 -9.54 13.52 -8.12
C GLU A 75 -8.68 13.74 -9.37
N ALA A 76 -7.57 13.02 -9.51
CA ALA A 76 -6.68 13.18 -10.66
C ALA A 76 -7.26 12.55 -11.93
N ALA A 77 -7.27 13.29 -13.04
CA ALA A 77 -7.71 12.77 -14.34
C ALA A 77 -6.77 11.71 -14.94
N SER A 78 -5.55 11.57 -14.39
CA SER A 78 -4.48 10.73 -14.93
C SER A 78 -4.58 9.24 -14.57
N VAL A 79 -5.51 8.85 -13.68
CA VAL A 79 -5.70 7.45 -13.28
C VAL A 79 -6.88 6.81 -14.00
N SER A 80 -6.75 5.52 -14.30
CA SER A 80 -7.82 4.76 -14.92
C SER A 80 -9.07 4.70 -14.04
N ARG A 81 -10.23 4.45 -14.66
CA ARG A 81 -11.49 4.26 -13.90
C ARG A 81 -11.41 3.07 -12.94
N GLN A 82 -10.67 2.02 -13.28
CA GLN A 82 -10.47 0.86 -12.40
C GLN A 82 -9.63 1.27 -11.18
N SER A 83 -8.48 1.92 -11.41
CA SER A 83 -7.60 2.36 -10.34
C SER A 83 -8.27 3.37 -9.41
N ARG A 84 -9.18 4.22 -9.93
CA ARG A 84 -10.02 5.08 -9.07
C ARG A 84 -10.88 4.27 -8.10
N ARG A 85 -11.56 3.21 -8.56
CA ARG A 85 -12.37 2.33 -7.69
C ARG A 85 -11.52 1.58 -6.66
N GLU A 86 -10.31 1.16 -7.06
CA GLU A 86 -9.35 0.51 -6.16
C GLU A 86 -8.88 1.49 -5.07
N LEU A 87 -8.58 2.74 -5.42
CA LEU A 87 -8.24 3.81 -4.48
C LEU A 87 -9.39 4.13 -3.51
N GLU A 88 -10.61 4.27 -4.01
CA GLU A 88 -11.81 4.46 -3.20
C GLU A 88 -11.99 3.32 -2.18
N SER A 89 -11.76 2.07 -2.62
CA SER A 89 -11.80 0.89 -1.74
C SER A 89 -10.71 0.95 -0.66
N ILE A 90 -9.49 1.36 -1.01
CA ILE A 90 -8.39 1.55 -0.05
C ILE A 90 -8.76 2.62 0.98
N ILE A 91 -9.24 3.79 0.54
CA ILE A 91 -9.66 4.89 1.42
C ILE A 91 -10.75 4.40 2.38
N TYR A 92 -11.75 3.69 1.87
CA TYR A 92 -12.82 3.13 2.68
C TYR A 92 -12.30 2.16 3.74
N CYS A 93 -11.46 1.18 3.36
CA CYS A 93 -10.86 0.24 4.30
C CYS A 93 -10.04 0.95 5.38
N LEU A 94 -9.19 1.92 5.01
CA LEU A 94 -8.39 2.68 5.97
C LEU A 94 -9.26 3.52 6.92
N ARG A 95 -10.41 4.02 6.46
CA ARG A 95 -11.36 4.76 7.32
C ARG A 95 -12.09 3.83 8.29
N VAL A 96 -12.63 2.70 7.81
CA VAL A 96 -13.40 1.74 8.61
C VAL A 96 -12.54 1.05 9.68
N GLU A 97 -11.29 0.75 9.36
CA GLU A 97 -10.30 0.18 10.28
C GLU A 97 -9.84 1.18 11.38
N GLY A 98 -10.47 2.35 11.49
CA GLY A 98 -10.38 3.21 12.67
C GLY A 98 -9.14 4.09 12.75
N TRP A 99 -8.70 4.65 11.62
CA TRP A 99 -7.50 5.52 11.56
C TRP A 99 -7.82 7.00 11.83
N GLU A 100 -8.94 7.48 11.28
CA GLU A 100 -9.39 8.88 11.40
C GLU A 100 -9.63 9.29 12.88
N LYS A 101 -10.19 8.37 13.70
CA LYS A 101 -10.46 8.58 15.13
C LYS A 101 -9.23 8.49 16.05
N ARG A 102 -8.12 7.90 15.60
CA ARG A 102 -6.85 7.89 16.36
C ARG A 102 -6.01 9.11 16.06
N TRP A 103 -6.03 9.58 14.82
CA TRP A 103 -5.27 10.75 14.39
C TRP A 103 -5.72 12.05 15.08
N ALA A 104 -7.03 12.24 15.29
CA ALA A 104 -7.56 13.38 16.06
C ALA A 104 -7.08 13.43 17.52
N ARG A 105 -6.56 12.32 18.08
CA ARG A 105 -5.96 12.27 19.42
C ARG A 105 -4.45 12.49 19.43
N THR A 106 -3.79 12.45 18.28
CA THR A 106 -2.32 12.49 18.16
C THR A 106 -1.80 13.69 17.36
N SER A 107 -2.63 14.67 17.04
CA SER A 107 -2.16 15.98 16.59
C SER A 107 -1.68 16.77 17.81
N PRO A 108 -0.37 16.98 18.04
CA PRO A 108 0.03 18.15 18.80
C PRO A 108 -0.32 19.36 17.93
N GLU A 109 -1.07 20.29 18.48
CA GLU A 109 -1.27 21.60 17.87
C GLU A 109 0.08 22.21 17.51
N ARG A 110 0.25 22.58 16.23
CA ARG A 110 1.07 23.69 15.74
C ARG A 110 0.92 23.87 14.25
#